data_AF-A0A1X7SW86-F1
#
_entry.id   AF-A0A1X7SW86-F1
#
_cell.length_a   1.000
_cell.length_b   1.000
_cell.length_c   1.000
_cell.angle_alpha   90.00
_cell.angle_beta   90.00
_cell.angle_gamma   90.00
#
_symmetry.space_group_name_H-M   'P 1'
#
loop_
_entity.id
_entity.type
_entity.pdbx_description
1 polymer ?
#
loop_
_entity_poly.entity_id
_entity_poly.type
_entity_poly.pdbx_seq_one_letter_code
_entity_poly.pdbx_strand_id
1 'polypeptide(L)' 'MSIHKSQGMTLDCVEISLGGVFETGQAYVALSHGKSLKTLRVKGFDPSRVQANKDMLEYYRNIRHIKRATHCGPV' A
#
# COMPACT_ATOMS: atom_id res chain seq x y z
N MET A 1 -20.57 -20.37 15.74
CA MET A 1 -19.72 -21.55 15.45
C MET A 1 -18.67 -21.66 16.54
N SER A 2 -18.56 -22.82 17.20
CA SER A 2 -17.67 -23.04 18.33
C SER A 2 -16.25 -23.41 17.88
N ILE A 3 -15.27 -22.99 18.69
CA ILE A 3 -13.80 -23.01 18.49
C ILE A 3 -13.23 -24.36 18.00
N HIS A 4 -13.96 -25.46 18.17
CA HIS A 4 -13.59 -26.80 17.72
C HIS A 4 -13.76 -27.07 16.21
N LYS A 5 -14.47 -26.23 15.44
CA LYS A 5 -14.62 -26.42 13.97
C LYS A 5 -13.57 -25.72 13.11
N SER A 6 -12.64 -24.99 13.72
CA SER A 6 -11.65 -24.15 13.03
C SER A 6 -10.20 -24.64 13.19
N GLN A 7 -9.96 -25.73 13.92
CA GLN A 7 -8.62 -26.26 14.13
C GLN A 7 -8.13 -26.99 12.86
N GLY A 8 -7.24 -26.34 12.11
CA GLY A 8 -6.72 -26.83 10.82
C GLY A 8 -7.06 -25.97 9.61
N MET A 9 -7.81 -24.86 9.76
CA MET A 9 -8.11 -23.95 8.66
C MET A 9 -7.17 -22.75 8.69
N THR A 10 -6.18 -22.72 7.79
CA THR A 10 -5.45 -21.49 7.44
C THR A 10 -6.40 -20.56 6.68
N LEU A 11 -7.22 -19.80 7.40
CA LEU A 11 -7.97 -18.69 6.82
C LEU A 11 -7.12 -17.43 6.91
N ASP A 12 -6.09 -17.34 6.07
CA ASP A 12 -5.20 -16.16 5.96
C ASP A 12 -5.83 -15.02 5.15
N CYS A 13 -7.18 -14.97 5.06
CA CYS A 13 -7.89 -14.03 4.21
C CYS A 13 -8.05 -12.67 4.91
N VAL A 14 -7.29 -11.66 4.48
CA VAL A 14 -7.38 -10.28 4.97
C VAL A 14 -8.41 -9.53 4.13
N GLU A 15 -9.44 -8.99 4.78
CA GLU A 15 -10.41 -8.10 4.15
C GLU A 15 -10.11 -6.63 4.49
N ILE A 16 -10.00 -5.80 3.46
CA ILE A 16 -9.71 -4.36 3.60
C ILE A 16 -10.83 -3.57 2.94
N SER A 17 -11.48 -2.70 3.72
CA SER A 17 -12.45 -1.75 3.20
C SER A 17 -11.77 -0.41 2.93
N LEU A 18 -11.74 0.01 1.67
CA LEU A 18 -11.19 1.31 1.26
C LEU A 18 -12.25 2.41 1.18
N GLY A 19 -13.53 2.07 1.41
CA GLY A 19 -14.63 3.05 1.38
C GLY A 19 -14.53 4.14 2.44
N GLY A 20 -13.76 3.90 3.51
CA GLY A 20 -13.45 4.87 4.57
C GLY A 20 -12.09 5.55 4.44
N VAL A 21 -11.36 5.36 3.34
CA VAL A 21 -10.10 6.09 3.13
C VAL A 21 -10.42 7.53 2.72
N PHE A 22 -9.87 8.48 3.47
CA PHE A 22 -10.06 9.93 3.25
C PHE A 22 -8.73 10.69 3.14
N GLU A 23 -7.59 10.09 3.50
CA GLU A 23 -6.28 10.74 3.39
C GLU A 23 -5.33 10.07 2.39
N THR A 24 -4.41 10.88 1.84
CA THR A 24 -3.36 10.40 0.91
C THR A 24 -2.46 9.37 1.60
N GLY A 25 -2.19 8.25 0.92
CA GLY A 25 -1.32 7.18 1.44
C GLY A 25 -2.00 6.13 2.33
N GLN A 26 -3.20 6.38 2.86
CA GLN A 26 -3.92 5.40 3.70
C GLN A 26 -4.26 4.12 2.93
N ALA A 27 -4.65 4.22 1.66
CA ALA A 27 -4.91 3.05 0.83
C ALA A 27 -3.66 2.16 0.69
N TYR A 28 -2.47 2.77 0.57
CA TYR A 28 -1.21 2.02 0.52
C TYR A 28 -0.91 1.34 1.84
N VAL A 29 -1.02 2.06 2.97
CA VAL A 29 -0.79 1.50 4.31
C VAL A 29 -1.70 0.30 4.53
N ALA A 30 -3.00 0.47 4.29
CA ALA A 30 -3.98 -0.60 4.42
C ALA A 30 -3.58 -1.84 3.61
N LEU A 31 -3.32 -1.68 2.31
CA LEU A 31 -2.94 -2.78 1.42
C LEU A 31 -1.60 -3.43 1.78
N SER A 32 -0.65 -2.67 2.35
CA SER A 32 0.68 -3.17 2.74
C SER A 32 0.65 -4.21 3.87
N HIS A 33 -0.45 -4.30 4.62
CA HIS A 33 -0.63 -5.32 5.65
C HIS A 33 -0.99 -6.71 5.08
N GLY A 34 -1.44 -6.78 3.83
CA GLY A 34 -1.73 -8.02 3.15
C GLY A 34 -0.46 -8.77 2.77
N LYS A 35 -0.31 -10.02 3.24
CA LYS A 35 0.86 -10.86 2.91
C LYS A 35 0.80 -11.47 1.52
N SER A 36 -0.39 -11.61 0.94
CA SER A 36 -0.58 -12.20 -0.38
C SER A 36 -1.83 -11.66 -1.07
N LEU A 37 -1.74 -11.42 -2.38
CA LEU A 37 -2.90 -11.06 -3.20
C LEU A 37 -3.94 -12.19 -3.26
N LYS A 38 -3.51 -13.46 -3.14
CA LYS A 38 -4.42 -14.60 -3.14
C LYS A 38 -5.36 -14.62 -1.92
N THR A 39 -4.94 -13.97 -0.84
CA THR A 39 -5.69 -13.93 0.42
C THR A 39 -6.19 -12.52 0.74
N LEU A 40 -6.04 -11.55 -0.17
CA LEU A 40 -6.50 -10.19 0.03
C LEU A 40 -7.85 -9.97 -0.66
N ARG A 41 -8.86 -9.52 0.09
CA ARG A 41 -10.13 -9.05 -0.47
C ARG A 41 -10.31 -7.57 -0.20
N VAL A 42 -10.42 -6.78 -1.27
CA VAL A 42 -10.63 -5.33 -1.19
C VAL A 42 -12.11 -5.01 -1.45
N LYS A 43 -12.73 -4.22 -0.57
CA LYS A 43 -14.10 -3.71 -0.74
C LYS A 43 -14.11 -2.20 -0.85
N GLY A 44 -15.06 -1.67 -1.63
CA GLY A 44 -15.24 -0.22 -1.78
C GLY A 44 -14.02 0.48 -2.38
N PHE A 45 -13.32 -0.19 -3.31
CA PHE A 45 -12.19 0.40 -4.02
C PHE A 45 -12.67 1.54 -4.91
N ASP A 46 -12.06 2.70 -4.74
CA ASP A 46 -12.25 3.87 -5.58
C ASP A 46 -10.86 4.35 -6.03
N PRO A 47 -10.53 4.27 -7.34
CA PRO A 47 -9.22 4.66 -7.84
C PRO A 47 -8.92 6.14 -7.58
N SER A 48 -9.93 7.00 -7.49
CA SER A 48 -9.74 8.42 -7.19
C SER A 48 -9.18 8.68 -5.79
N ARG A 49 -9.34 7.72 -4.87
CA ARG A 49 -8.87 7.77 -3.48
C ARG A 49 -7.46 7.19 -3.28
N VAL A 50 -6.91 6.56 -4.32
CA VAL A 50 -5.53 6.06 -4.30
C VAL A 50 -4.59 7.19 -4.73
N GLN A 51 -4.31 8.08 -3.78
CA GLN A 51 -3.48 9.27 -4.02
C GLN A 51 -2.21 9.26 -3.17
N ALA A 52 -1.12 9.70 -3.79
CA ALA A 52 0.12 10.01 -3.10
C ALA A 52 0.22 11.51 -2.81
N ASN A 53 0.79 11.87 -1.67
CA ASN A 53 1.02 13.26 -1.31
C ASN A 53 1.98 13.93 -2.33
N LYS A 54 1.59 15.10 -2.87
CA LYS A 54 2.31 15.79 -3.95
C LYS A 54 3.67 16.32 -3.49
N ASP A 55 3.76 16.88 -2.30
CA ASP A 55 5.02 17.38 -1.72
C ASP A 55 6.03 16.25 -1.55
N MET A 56 5.58 15.07 -1.11
CA MET A 56 6.42 13.88 -1.04
C MET A 56 6.91 13.43 -2.42
N LEU A 57 6.04 13.45 -3.44
CA LEU A 57 6.46 13.12 -4.81
C LEU A 57 7.54 14.07 -5.32
N GLU A 58 7.41 15.37 -5.07
CA GLU A 58 8.41 16.37 -5.44
C GLU A 58 9.73 16.17 -4.69
N TYR A 59 9.66 15.95 -3.37
CA TYR A 59 10.83 15.64 -2.54
C TYR A 59 11.61 14.43 -3.07
N TYR A 60 10.93 13.31 -3.37
CA TYR A 60 11.58 12.11 -3.90
C TYR A 60 12.12 12.31 -5.34
N ARG A 61 11.49 13.15 -6.17
CA ARG A 61 12.04 13.54 -7.48
C ARG A 61 13.35 14.30 -7.30
N ASN A 62 13.39 15.27 -6.39
CA ASN A 62 14.58 16.07 -6.12
C ASN A 62 15.75 15.20 -5.62
N ILE A 63 15.50 14.26 -4.70
CA ILE A 63 16.52 13.28 -4.28
C ILE A 63 17.04 12.46 -5.47
N ARG A 64 16.16 11.98 -6.36
CA ARG A 64 16.58 11.22 -7.54
C ARG A 64 17.44 12.05 -8.49
N HIS A 65 17.12 13.33 -8.68
CA HIS A 65 17.92 14.25 -9.48
C HIS A 65 19.30 14.48 -8.88
N ILE A 66 19.38 14.71 -7.56
CA ILE A 66 20.65 14.88 -6.85
C ILE A 66 21.52 13.63 -7.00
N LYS A 67 20.96 12.44 -6.75
CA LYS A 67 21.70 11.16 -6.88
C LYS A 67 22.26 10.92 -8.29
N ARG A 68 21.52 11.33 -9.33
CA ARG A 68 21.98 11.22 -10.73
C ARG A 68 23.09 12.21 -11.03
N ALA A 69 22.97 13.46 -10.57
CA ALA A 69 23.99 14.48 -10.76
C ALA A 69 25.32 14.09 -10.07
N THR A 70 25.25 13.47 -8.89
CA THR A 70 26.44 12.99 -8.16
C THR A 70 27.09 11.73 -8.76
N HIS A 71 26.44 11.05 -9.71
CA HIS A 71 26.97 9.84 -10.35
C HIS A 71 27.65 10.12 -11.70
N CYS A 72 27.61 11.36 -12.19
CA CYS A 72 28.54 11.86 -13.20
C CYS A 72 29.68 12.61 -12.48
N GLY A 73 30.66 11.85 -11.97
CA GLY A 73 31.99 12.40 -11.69
C GLY A 73 32.66 12.84 -13.01
N PRO A 74 33.68 13.72 -12.97
CA PRO A 74 34.21 14.37 -14.16
C PRO A 74 34.75 13.32 -15.14
N VAL A 75 34.44 13.51 -16.43
CA VAL A 75 35.12 12.81 -17.53
C VAL A 75 36.59 13.23 -17.61
#